data_AF-A0A662IVU4-F1
#
_entry.id   AF-A0A662IVU4-F1
#
_cell.length_a   1.000
_cell.length_b   1.000
_cell.length_c   1.000
_cell.angle_alpha   90.00
_cell.angle_beta   90.00
_cell.angle_gamma   90.00
#
_symmetry.space_group_name_H-M   'P 1'
#
loop_
_entity.id
_entity.type
_entity.pdbx_description
1 polymer ?
#
loop_
_entity_poly.entity_id
_entity_poly.type
_entity_poly.pdbx_seq_one_letter_code
_entity_poly.pdbx_strand_id
1 'polypeptide(L)'
;MMVHGLGVDGELSVDYLVHRLSEAAAQGGYLGAVGMGRRSAEELRKAVDEVVTESSALVLDAFRGEARVRSLRSATRWARLTVISSLTFLLDPLKMAELSPMAKAVAHAASLEEANERLHGLGVYTELDLERDLYELWRDKGRVGRRDVLRLKKEGLARLRGAGGL
;
A
#
# COMPACT_ATOMS: atom_id res chain seq x y z
N MET A 1 -9.95 -12.60 1.02
CA MET A 1 -9.64 -11.20 0.70
C MET A 1 -9.43 -11.06 -0.80
N MET A 2 -9.69 -9.88 -1.37
CA MET A 2 -9.42 -9.59 -2.78
C MET A 2 -8.42 -8.43 -2.88
N VAL A 3 -7.43 -8.57 -3.75
CA VAL A 3 -6.47 -7.51 -4.07
C VAL A 3 -6.64 -7.16 -5.54
N HIS A 4 -7.15 -5.96 -5.81
CA HIS A 4 -7.41 -5.46 -7.15
C HIS A 4 -6.31 -4.48 -7.57
N GLY A 5 -5.79 -4.62 -8.79
CA GLY A 5 -4.81 -3.66 -9.31
C GLY A 5 -3.42 -3.82 -8.71
N LEU A 6 -2.74 -4.94 -8.97
CA LEU A 6 -1.44 -5.22 -8.35
C LEU A 6 -0.40 -4.11 -8.69
N GLY A 7 0.07 -3.41 -7.66
CA GLY A 7 1.13 -2.40 -7.73
C GLY A 7 0.73 -1.03 -8.31
N VAL A 8 -0.57 -0.79 -8.53
CA VAL A 8 -1.05 0.46 -9.17
C VAL A 8 -1.01 1.69 -8.25
N ASP A 9 -0.77 1.50 -6.95
CA ASP A 9 -0.59 2.60 -5.99
C ASP A 9 0.86 3.14 -5.93
N GLY A 10 1.80 2.45 -6.59
CA GLY A 10 3.21 2.78 -6.59
C GLY A 10 3.89 2.64 -5.22
N GLU A 11 3.31 1.87 -4.28
CA GLU A 11 3.91 1.57 -2.98
C GLU A 11 4.98 0.47 -3.09
N LEU A 12 4.69 -0.56 -3.86
CA LEU A 12 5.52 -1.75 -4.01
C LEU A 12 5.71 -2.09 -5.49
N SER A 13 6.86 -2.66 -5.83
CA SER A 13 7.10 -3.12 -7.19
C SER A 13 6.25 -4.34 -7.51
N VAL A 14 5.84 -4.47 -8.78
CA VAL A 14 5.12 -5.65 -9.26
C VAL A 14 5.92 -6.93 -9.00
N ASP A 15 7.24 -6.89 -9.17
CA ASP A 15 8.10 -8.08 -8.97
C ASP A 15 8.11 -8.52 -7.49
N TYR A 16 8.17 -7.57 -6.55
CA TYR A 16 8.04 -7.88 -5.13
C TYR A 16 6.67 -8.47 -4.83
N LEU A 17 5.59 -7.88 -5.35
CA LEU A 17 4.24 -8.37 -5.12
C LEU A 17 4.01 -9.78 -5.70
N VAL A 18 4.53 -10.06 -6.90
CA VAL A 18 4.48 -11.40 -7.50
C VAL A 18 5.27 -12.41 -6.66
N HIS A 19 6.41 -12.02 -6.11
CA HIS A 19 7.16 -12.84 -5.16
C HIS A 19 6.32 -13.15 -3.90
N ARG A 20 5.68 -12.14 -3.29
CA ARG A 20 4.79 -12.33 -2.12
C ARG A 20 3.59 -13.22 -2.43
N LEU A 21 3.00 -13.09 -3.63
CA LEU A 21 1.92 -13.97 -4.09
C LEU A 21 2.41 -15.43 -4.23
N SER A 22 3.65 -15.63 -4.67
CA SER A 22 4.26 -16.96 -4.77
C SER A 22 4.47 -17.59 -3.39
N GLU A 23 4.93 -16.81 -2.40
CA GLU A 23 5.02 -17.24 -1.01
C GLU A 23 3.63 -17.63 -0.44
N ALA A 24 2.61 -16.81 -0.72
CA ALA A 24 1.25 -17.12 -0.32
C ALA A 24 0.74 -18.41 -0.98
N ALA A 25 1.00 -18.60 -2.28
CA ALA A 25 0.62 -19.80 -3.01
C ALA A 25 1.29 -21.07 -2.46
N ALA A 26 2.58 -21.00 -2.12
CA ALA A 26 3.31 -22.11 -1.52
C ALA A 26 2.72 -22.60 -0.19
N GLN A 27 1.96 -21.73 0.49
CA GLN A 27 1.31 -21.99 1.77
C GLN A 27 -0.20 -22.25 1.61
N GLY A 28 -0.70 -22.39 0.38
CA GLY A 28 -2.13 -22.60 0.08
C GLY A 28 -3.00 -21.36 0.26
N GLY A 29 -2.40 -20.17 0.41
CA GLY A 29 -3.11 -18.91 0.59
C GLY A 29 -3.59 -18.26 -0.71
N TYR A 30 -3.10 -18.71 -1.87
CA TYR A 30 -3.56 -18.21 -3.18
C TYR A 30 -4.75 -19.02 -3.69
N LEU A 31 -5.88 -18.34 -3.89
CA LEU A 31 -7.14 -18.96 -4.32
C LEU A 31 -7.42 -18.79 -5.82
N GLY A 32 -6.57 -18.06 -6.54
CA GLY A 32 -6.72 -17.77 -7.96
C GLY A 32 -6.77 -16.28 -8.27
N ALA A 33 -6.98 -15.96 -9.55
CA ALA A 33 -7.12 -14.59 -10.02
C ALA A 33 -8.25 -14.49 -11.03
N VAL A 34 -8.90 -13.34 -11.05
CA VAL A 34 -9.98 -13.00 -11.98
C VAL A 34 -9.54 -11.82 -12.83
N GLY A 35 -9.59 -12.00 -14.15
CA GLY A 35 -9.34 -10.91 -15.09
C GLY A 35 -10.51 -9.92 -15.13
N MET A 36 -10.18 -8.63 -15.29
CA MET A 36 -11.22 -7.62 -15.51
C MET A 36 -11.89 -7.84 -16.87
N GLY A 37 -13.21 -7.92 -16.90
CA GLY A 37 -14.00 -7.95 -18.12
C GLY A 37 -14.39 -6.54 -18.59
N ARG A 38 -14.86 -6.41 -19.85
CA ARG A 38 -15.29 -5.12 -20.42
C ARG A 38 -16.37 -4.43 -19.57
N ARG A 39 -17.38 -5.18 -19.12
CA ARG A 39 -18.43 -4.66 -18.23
C ARG A 39 -17.85 -4.11 -16.93
N SER A 40 -16.95 -4.85 -16.28
CA SER A 40 -16.29 -4.40 -15.04
C SER A 40 -15.43 -3.14 -15.28
N ALA A 41 -14.74 -3.06 -16.41
CA ALA A 41 -13.96 -1.88 -16.79
C ALA A 41 -14.86 -0.66 -17.04
N GLU A 42 -16.04 -0.84 -17.63
CA GLU A 42 -17.02 0.25 -17.82
C GLU A 42 -17.58 0.76 -16.49
N GLU A 43 -17.89 -0.13 -15.55
CA GLU A 43 -18.34 0.26 -14.21
C GLU A 43 -17.23 0.97 -13.43
N LEU A 44 -16.00 0.45 -13.48
CA LEU A 44 -14.86 1.12 -12.86
C LEU A 44 -14.62 2.50 -13.49
N ARG A 45 -14.76 2.64 -14.81
CA ARG A 45 -14.65 3.93 -15.49
C ARG A 45 -15.65 4.95 -14.95
N LYS A 46 -16.93 4.57 -14.84
CA LYS A 46 -17.96 5.46 -14.27
C LYS A 46 -17.61 5.87 -12.84
N ALA A 47 -17.07 4.94 -12.04
CA ALA A 47 -16.68 5.24 -10.66
C ALA A 47 -15.50 6.23 -10.60
N VAL A 48 -14.44 6.04 -11.41
CA VAL A 48 -13.28 6.94 -11.41
C VAL A 48 -13.57 8.30 -12.02
N ASP A 49 -14.59 8.42 -12.88
CA ASP A 49 -15.03 9.71 -13.42
C ASP A 49 -15.68 10.59 -12.33
N GLU A 50 -16.23 9.98 -11.26
CA GLU A 50 -16.91 10.66 -10.16
C GLU A 50 -16.03 10.88 -8.91
N VAL A 51 -14.87 10.20 -8.82
CA VAL A 51 -13.98 10.29 -7.65
C VAL A 51 -12.55 10.63 -8.04
N VAL A 52 -11.90 11.48 -7.24
CA VAL A 52 -10.48 11.79 -7.42
C VAL A 52 -9.64 10.60 -6.96
N THR A 53 -9.28 9.72 -7.90
CA THR A 53 -8.37 8.58 -7.66
C THR A 53 -7.35 8.48 -8.76
N GLU A 54 -6.07 8.58 -8.40
CA GLU A 54 -4.98 8.37 -9.36
C GLU A 54 -4.72 6.87 -9.56
N SER A 55 -4.79 6.05 -8.50
CA SER A 55 -4.37 4.64 -8.53
C SER A 55 -5.40 3.72 -9.18
N SER A 56 -6.69 3.88 -8.84
CA SER A 56 -7.76 3.03 -9.40
C SER A 56 -7.93 3.25 -10.91
N ALA A 57 -7.69 4.47 -11.40
CA ALA A 57 -7.72 4.79 -12.82
C ALA A 57 -6.63 4.03 -13.61
N LEU A 58 -5.46 3.79 -13.02
CA LEU A 58 -4.37 3.06 -13.68
C LEU A 58 -4.70 1.58 -13.96
N VAL A 59 -5.67 0.99 -13.25
CA VAL A 59 -6.16 -0.36 -13.56
C VAL A 59 -6.83 -0.39 -14.93
N LEU A 60 -7.58 0.66 -15.30
CA LEU A 60 -8.20 0.79 -16.62
C LEU A 60 -7.16 0.94 -17.72
N ASP A 61 -6.12 1.72 -17.46
CA ASP A 61 -4.99 1.89 -18.38
C ASP A 61 -4.27 0.54 -18.62
N ALA A 62 -3.98 -0.21 -17.56
CA ALA A 62 -3.42 -1.55 -17.65
C ALA A 62 -4.33 -2.51 -18.45
N PHE A 63 -5.64 -2.47 -18.23
CA PHE A 63 -6.61 -3.28 -18.97
C PHE A 63 -6.69 -2.92 -20.46
N ARG A 64 -6.47 -1.65 -20.80
CA ARG A 64 -6.37 -1.18 -22.20
C ARG A 64 -5.03 -1.55 -22.86
N GLY A 65 -4.15 -2.24 -22.14
CA GLY A 65 -2.85 -2.70 -22.64
C GLY A 65 -1.72 -1.71 -22.40
N GLU A 66 -1.89 -0.70 -21.53
CA GLU A 66 -0.79 0.18 -21.17
C GLU A 66 0.26 -0.56 -20.34
N ALA A 67 1.50 -0.54 -20.84
CA ALA A 67 2.66 -1.19 -20.23
C ALA A 67 3.79 -0.18 -19.98
N ARG A 68 3.48 0.92 -19.29
CA ARG A 68 4.41 2.03 -19.02
C ARG A 68 4.49 2.32 -17.53
N VAL A 69 5.55 3.05 -17.15
CA VAL A 69 5.68 3.61 -15.80
C VAL A 69 4.89 4.91 -15.72
N ARG A 70 4.02 5.04 -14.73
CA ARG A 70 3.23 6.24 -14.46
C ARG A 70 3.64 6.86 -13.13
N SER A 71 3.76 8.18 -13.09
CA SER A 71 3.97 8.93 -11.87
C SER A 71 2.65 9.09 -11.11
N LEU A 72 2.74 9.01 -9.78
CA LEU A 72 1.63 9.12 -8.85
C LEU A 72 1.97 10.11 -7.74
N ARG A 73 0.95 10.64 -7.09
CA ARG A 73 1.00 11.57 -5.95
C ARG A 73 1.98 12.71 -6.22
N SER A 74 1.72 13.46 -7.28
CA SER A 74 2.60 14.54 -7.78
C SER A 74 4.05 14.09 -8.06
N ALA A 75 4.24 12.88 -8.60
CA ALA A 75 5.55 12.27 -8.84
C ALA A 75 6.39 12.02 -7.57
N THR A 76 5.75 11.65 -6.46
CA THR A 76 6.45 11.05 -5.31
C THR A 76 6.52 9.53 -5.39
N ARG A 77 5.64 8.91 -6.19
CA ARG A 77 5.57 7.46 -6.39
C ARG A 77 5.51 7.14 -7.88
N TRP A 78 5.85 5.91 -8.22
CA TRP A 78 5.88 5.41 -9.58
C TRP A 78 5.26 4.01 -9.63
N ALA A 79 4.33 3.79 -10.56
CA ALA A 79 3.70 2.50 -10.78
C ALA A 79 4.09 1.97 -12.17
N ARG A 80 4.66 0.77 -12.24
CA ARG A 80 4.90 0.05 -13.51
C ARG A 80 3.64 -0.72 -13.87
N LEU A 81 2.95 -0.28 -14.92
CA LEU A 81 1.76 -0.97 -15.40
C LEU A 81 2.12 -2.17 -16.26
N THR A 82 1.39 -3.26 -16.05
CA THR A 82 1.41 -4.47 -16.86
C THR A 82 0.00 -5.04 -16.92
N VAL A 83 -0.26 -6.02 -17.78
CA VAL A 83 -1.56 -6.70 -17.80
C VAL A 83 -1.93 -7.34 -16.44
N ILE A 84 -0.93 -7.72 -15.64
CA ILE A 84 -1.13 -8.24 -14.27
C ILE A 84 -1.81 -7.20 -13.38
N SER A 85 -1.53 -5.92 -13.59
CA SER A 85 -2.16 -4.80 -12.89
C SER A 85 -3.64 -4.61 -13.22
N SER A 86 -4.20 -5.36 -14.18
CA SER A 86 -5.65 -5.41 -14.45
C SER A 86 -6.39 -6.54 -13.74
N LEU A 87 -5.66 -7.41 -13.03
CA LEU A 87 -6.21 -8.60 -12.39
C LEU A 87 -6.67 -8.31 -10.96
N THR A 88 -7.59 -9.15 -10.49
CA THR A 88 -7.98 -9.26 -9.09
C THR A 88 -7.48 -10.59 -8.53
N PHE A 89 -6.65 -10.55 -7.50
CA PHE A 89 -6.12 -11.73 -6.84
C PHE A 89 -7.00 -12.11 -5.64
N LEU A 90 -7.40 -13.37 -5.59
CA LEU A 90 -8.19 -13.95 -4.50
C LEU A 90 -7.23 -14.66 -3.54
N LEU A 91 -7.27 -14.27 -2.27
CA LEU A 91 -6.36 -14.75 -1.23
C LEU A 91 -7.15 -15.20 0.00
N ASP A 92 -6.71 -16.29 0.63
CA ASP A 92 -7.21 -16.70 1.94
C ASP A 92 -6.71 -15.71 3.01
N PRO A 93 -7.61 -14.94 3.66
CA PRO A 93 -7.21 -13.93 4.62
C PRO A 93 -6.52 -14.51 5.87
N LEU A 94 -6.89 -15.73 6.29
CA LEU A 94 -6.31 -16.38 7.46
C LEU A 94 -4.88 -16.82 7.14
N LYS A 95 -4.66 -17.40 5.96
CA LYS A 95 -3.30 -17.73 5.48
C LYS A 95 -2.43 -16.50 5.31
N MET A 96 -2.99 -15.41 4.79
CA MET A 96 -2.26 -14.15 4.68
C MET A 96 -1.88 -13.56 6.05
N ALA A 97 -2.76 -13.66 7.05
CA ALA A 97 -2.45 -13.24 8.41
C ALA A 97 -1.34 -14.10 9.04
N GLU A 98 -1.35 -15.42 8.80
CA GLU A 98 -0.28 -16.35 9.22
C GLU A 98 1.09 -16.01 8.59
N LEU A 99 1.13 -15.35 7.43
CA LEU A 99 2.37 -14.97 6.75
C LEU A 99 2.82 -13.53 7.03
N SER A 100 2.00 -12.73 7.71
CA SER A 100 2.28 -11.32 7.95
C SER A 100 2.82 -11.10 9.36
N PRO A 101 4.11 -10.71 9.51
CA PRO A 101 4.67 -10.36 10.82
C PRO A 101 3.89 -9.23 11.49
N MET A 102 3.45 -8.23 10.70
CA MET A 102 2.66 -7.11 11.20
C MET A 102 1.29 -7.57 11.70
N ALA A 103 0.59 -8.45 10.97
CA ALA A 103 -0.70 -8.96 11.40
C ALA A 103 -0.58 -9.73 12.72
N LYS A 104 0.47 -10.56 12.86
CA LYS A 104 0.76 -11.28 14.11
C LYS A 104 1.06 -10.34 15.26
N ALA A 105 1.86 -9.30 15.02
CA ALA A 105 2.23 -8.34 16.05
C ALA A 105 1.00 -7.65 16.64
N VAL A 106 0.04 -7.25 15.79
CA VAL A 106 -1.14 -6.46 16.21
C VAL A 106 -2.37 -7.28 16.58
N ALA A 107 -2.38 -8.60 16.35
CA ALA A 107 -3.56 -9.47 16.51
C ALA A 107 -4.21 -9.42 17.91
N HIS A 108 -3.43 -9.07 18.95
CA HIS A 108 -3.88 -9.00 20.34
C HIS A 108 -3.72 -7.61 20.96
N ALA A 109 -3.51 -6.56 20.15
CA ALA A 109 -3.44 -5.21 20.66
C ALA A 109 -4.82 -4.76 21.17
N ALA A 110 -4.87 -4.20 22.37
CA ALA A 110 -6.10 -3.71 23.00
C ALA A 110 -6.41 -2.25 22.62
N SER A 111 -5.50 -1.55 21.95
CA SER A 111 -5.64 -0.15 21.53
C SER A 111 -4.83 0.16 20.26
N LEU A 112 -5.13 1.29 19.62
CA LEU A 112 -4.36 1.80 18.49
C LEU A 112 -2.91 2.12 18.91
N GLU A 113 -2.73 2.67 20.10
CA GLU A 113 -1.43 2.98 20.69
C GLU A 113 -0.59 1.71 20.86
N GLU A 114 -1.18 0.66 21.43
CA GLU A 114 -0.48 -0.60 21.61
C GLU A 114 -0.13 -1.25 20.26
N ALA A 115 -1.03 -1.19 19.28
CA ALA A 115 -0.74 -1.68 17.93
C ALA A 115 0.42 -0.92 17.29
N ASN A 116 0.47 0.41 17.46
CA ASN A 116 1.53 1.26 16.95
C ASN A 116 2.91 0.90 17.54
N GLU A 117 2.99 0.77 18.86
CA GLU A 117 4.23 0.39 19.56
C GLU A 117 4.72 -1.02 19.15
N ARG A 118 3.79 -1.97 18.99
CA ARG A 118 4.13 -3.32 18.49
C ARG A 118 4.69 -3.28 17.07
N LEU A 119 4.21 -2.38 16.22
CA LEU A 119 4.74 -2.17 14.87
C LEU A 119 6.11 -1.46 14.91
N HIS A 120 6.35 -0.56 15.86
CA HIS A 120 7.67 0.05 16.08
C HIS A 120 8.72 -1.00 16.42
N GLY A 121 8.36 -2.01 17.21
CA GLY A 121 9.23 -3.17 17.49
C GLY A 121 9.64 -3.96 16.25
N LEU A 122 8.91 -3.82 15.13
CA LEU A 122 9.27 -4.37 13.81
C LEU A 122 9.98 -3.36 12.90
N GLY A 123 10.33 -2.18 13.41
CA GLY A 123 10.92 -1.09 12.64
C GLY A 123 9.95 -0.40 11.67
N VAL A 124 8.64 -0.54 11.88
CA VAL A 124 7.60 0.05 11.03
C VAL A 124 7.22 1.43 11.56
N TYR A 125 7.52 2.48 10.78
CA TYR A 125 6.94 3.81 10.97
C TYR A 125 5.55 3.85 10.36
N THR A 126 4.52 4.11 11.17
CA THR A 126 3.12 4.04 10.73
C THR A 126 2.61 5.39 10.24
N GLU A 127 1.41 5.39 9.62
CA GLU A 127 0.72 6.64 9.28
C GLU A 127 0.26 7.39 10.54
N LEU A 128 0.00 6.71 11.66
CA LEU A 128 -0.32 7.37 12.93
C LEU A 128 0.86 8.20 13.45
N ASP A 129 2.09 7.68 13.30
CA ASP A 129 3.30 8.44 13.65
C ASP A 129 3.44 9.68 12.75
N LEU A 130 3.19 9.51 11.46
CA LEU A 130 3.25 10.61 10.49
C LEU A 130 2.22 11.68 10.80
N GLU A 131 0.97 11.32 11.08
CA GLU A 131 -0.09 12.25 11.44
C GLU A 131 0.26 13.06 12.69
N ARG A 132 0.82 12.42 13.72
CA ARG A 132 1.27 13.08 14.95
C ARG A 132 2.42 14.07 14.68
N ASP A 133 3.43 13.63 13.93
CA ASP A 133 4.57 14.48 13.55
C ASP A 133 4.11 15.69 12.70
N LEU A 134 3.18 15.48 11.77
CA LEU A 134 2.61 16.54 10.94
C LEU A 134 1.75 17.50 11.75
N TYR A 135 0.98 17.00 12.73
CA TYR A 135 0.16 17.83 13.60
C TYR A 135 1.00 18.77 14.45
N GLU A 136 2.09 18.29 15.05
CA GLU A 136 3.03 19.13 15.80
C GLU A 136 3.65 20.21 14.90
N LEU A 137 4.10 19.83 13.71
CA LEU A 137 4.64 20.79 12.74
C LEU A 137 3.60 21.83 12.29
N TRP A 138 2.36 21.40 12.07
CA TRP A 138 1.27 22.28 11.70
C TRP A 138 0.92 23.24 12.84
N ARG A 139 0.91 22.78 14.09
CA ARG A 139 0.68 23.63 15.27
C ARG A 139 1.72 24.77 15.34
N ASP A 140 2.97 24.48 14.97
CA ASP A 140 4.05 25.47 15.02
C ASP A 140 4.08 26.42 13.80
N LYS A 141 3.75 25.92 12.59
CA LYS A 141 3.92 26.66 11.32
C LYS A 141 2.61 27.13 10.67
N GLY A 142 1.46 26.62 11.11
CA GLY A 142 0.14 26.84 10.50
C GLY A 142 -0.06 26.22 9.12
N ARG A 143 0.98 25.63 8.51
CA ARG A 143 0.94 25.01 7.18
C ARG A 143 1.95 23.87 7.06
N VAL A 144 1.60 22.88 6.24
CA VAL A 144 2.42 21.70 5.96
C VAL A 144 2.48 21.50 4.46
N GLY A 145 3.69 21.36 3.90
CA GLY A 145 3.89 21.10 2.48
C GLY A 145 4.46 19.72 2.21
N ARG A 146 4.49 19.32 0.92
CA ARG A 146 5.09 18.05 0.46
C ARG A 146 6.51 17.81 0.97
N ARG A 147 7.35 18.86 1.01
CA ARG A 147 8.73 18.75 1.49
C ARG A 147 8.79 18.39 2.98
N ASP A 148 7.83 18.88 3.77
CA ASP A 148 7.75 18.57 5.19
C ASP A 148 7.34 17.12 5.42
N VAL A 149 6.35 16.61 4.67
CA VAL A 149 5.93 15.20 4.73
C VAL A 149 7.10 14.25 4.43
N LEU A 150 7.83 14.51 3.34
CA LEU A 150 8.98 13.69 2.95
C LEU A 150 10.11 13.75 3.99
N ARG A 151 10.35 14.93 4.57
CA ARG A 151 11.36 15.11 5.63
C ARG A 151 10.97 14.33 6.89
N LEU A 152 9.76 14.54 7.40
CA LEU A 152 9.28 13.89 8.63
C LEU A 152 9.26 12.37 8.50
N LYS A 153 8.79 11.83 7.35
CA LYS A 153 8.83 10.39 7.11
C LYS A 153 10.26 9.82 7.16
N LYS A 154 11.24 10.55 6.61
CA LYS A 154 12.66 10.16 6.66
C LYS A 154 13.22 10.23 8.08
N GLU A 155 12.91 11.29 8.81
CA GLU A 155 13.33 11.50 10.20
C GLU A 155 12.72 10.46 11.14
N GLY A 156 11.41 10.19 11.04
CA GLY A 156 10.70 9.19 11.82
C GLY A 156 11.25 7.78 11.63
N LEU A 157 11.48 7.37 10.38
CA LEU A 157 12.17 6.11 10.08
C LEU A 157 13.58 6.05 10.68
N ALA A 158 14.33 7.16 10.65
CA ALA A 158 15.66 7.21 11.26
C ALA A 158 15.60 7.09 12.79
N ARG A 159 14.62 7.73 13.45
CA ARG A 159 14.40 7.63 14.90
C ARG A 159 14.11 6.18 15.31
N LEU A 160 13.22 5.49 14.60
CA LEU A 160 12.90 4.08 14.90
C LEU A 160 14.12 3.17 14.72
N ARG A 161 14.91 3.38 13.67
CA ARG A 161 16.15 2.62 13.44
C ARG A 161 17.25 2.91 14.46
N GLY A 162 17.33 4.15 14.97
CA GLY A 162 18.28 4.53 16.02
C GLY A 162 17.87 4.11 17.42
N ALA A 163 16.56 3.98 17.69
CA ALA A 163 16.03 3.49 18.96
C ALA A 163 16.09 1.96 19.10
N GLY A 164 16.07 1.22 17.99
CA GLY A 164 16.18 -0.24 17.94
C GLY A 164 17.60 -0.81 18.09
N GLY A 165 18.47 -0.15 18.87
CA GLY A 165 19.86 -0.57 19.06
C GLY A 165 20.00 -1.97 19.65
N LEU A 166 20.29 -2.94 18.78
CA LEU A 166 21.14 -4.12 19.01
C LEU A 166 22.19 -4.15 17.91
#